data_AF-A0A9W7GK76-F1
#
_entry.id   AF-A0A9W7GK76-F1
#
_cell.length_a   1.000
_cell.length_b   1.000
_cell.length_c   1.000
_cell.angle_alpha   90.00
_cell.angle_beta   90.00
_cell.angle_gamma   90.00
#
_symmetry.space_group_name_H-M   'P 1'
#
loop_
_entity.id
_entity.type
_entity.pdbx_description
1 polymer ?
#
loop_
_entity_poly.entity_id
_entity_poly.type
_entity_poly.pdbx_seq_one_letter_code
_entity_poly.pdbx_strand_id
1 'polypeptide(L)'
;MSAKVHSESTSSSEDSPWTSALLLGPLFPTVLALVTVVLGQFTLLADPVCSKTDSESSSNSGCQFLSAAVASAYLEIIVFSWVFMGTTVTMTLPGGKTYKILRPFSKLRTIFCCYAFVFVVSLGSFGYGTTFLIDLESRKNSGALLINFSLFLQIVYWLMVILGSVSLIMIKLGTKKVSKGSKYKAERTIKKEKNLEHGSEAWFKHWFEIESDGMDTMESDKLEKFFTCVDMDVPGDDLDNIVDQLDIEGTGEIGFSGVWSWYESEGKRKYGVVKNVEKNGGDEEDDGNNSKEDVM
;
A
#
# COMPACT_ATOMS: atom_id res chain seq x y z
N MET A 1 -16.21 11.63 -41.03
CA MET A 1 -16.14 10.60 -39.98
C MET A 1 -15.08 11.03 -39.00
N SER A 2 -15.50 11.57 -37.85
CA SER A 2 -14.61 12.15 -36.84
C SER A 2 -14.36 11.11 -35.75
N ALA A 3 -13.09 10.71 -35.56
CA ALA A 3 -12.70 9.76 -34.53
C ALA A 3 -12.64 10.49 -33.18
N LYS A 4 -13.52 10.11 -32.26
CA LYS A 4 -13.56 10.62 -30.88
C LYS A 4 -12.43 9.95 -30.10
N VAL A 5 -11.33 10.65 -29.89
CA VAL A 5 -10.23 10.21 -29.03
C VAL A 5 -10.69 10.39 -27.59
N HIS A 6 -11.07 9.31 -26.92
CA HIS A 6 -11.19 9.30 -25.47
C HIS A 6 -9.79 9.19 -24.88
N SER A 7 -9.26 10.33 -24.44
CA SER A 7 -8.13 10.37 -23.52
C SER A 7 -8.63 9.83 -22.18
N GLU A 8 -8.40 8.54 -21.97
CA GLU A 8 -8.60 7.88 -20.69
C GLU A 8 -7.53 8.45 -19.73
N SER A 9 -7.94 9.38 -18.88
CA SER A 9 -7.10 9.94 -17.83
C SER A 9 -6.69 8.79 -16.93
N THR A 10 -5.45 8.33 -17.09
CA THR A 10 -4.79 7.42 -16.16
C THR A 10 -4.70 8.12 -14.83
N SER A 11 -5.70 7.87 -13.96
CA SER A 11 -5.62 8.23 -12.55
C SER A 11 -4.30 7.66 -12.05
N SER A 12 -3.38 8.53 -11.65
CA SER A 12 -2.19 8.15 -10.90
C SER A 12 -2.67 7.41 -9.67
N SER A 13 -2.66 6.07 -9.72
CA SER A 13 -3.06 5.26 -8.59
C SER A 13 -2.08 5.60 -7.49
N GLU A 14 -2.56 6.26 -6.43
CA GLU A 14 -1.84 6.32 -5.16
C GLU A 14 -1.42 4.89 -4.82
N ASP A 15 -0.14 4.60 -5.02
CA ASP A 15 0.41 3.28 -4.77
C ASP A 15 0.19 3.01 -3.29
N SER A 16 -0.69 2.03 -3.02
CA SER A 16 -1.04 1.73 -1.64
C SER A 16 0.25 1.51 -0.84
N PRO A 17 0.40 2.07 0.37
CA PRO A 17 1.64 1.96 1.16
C PRO A 17 2.02 0.50 1.47
N TRP A 18 1.10 -0.44 1.22
CA TRP A 18 1.31 -1.87 1.32
C TRP A 18 2.10 -2.45 0.16
N THR A 19 2.04 -1.84 -1.03
CA THR A 19 2.68 -2.36 -2.26
C THR A 19 4.19 -2.44 -2.07
N SER A 20 4.83 -1.36 -1.60
CA SER A 20 6.27 -1.32 -1.33
C SER A 20 6.70 -2.31 -0.25
N ALA A 21 5.93 -2.42 0.83
CA ALA A 21 6.21 -3.39 1.91
C ALA A 21 6.05 -4.85 1.45
N LEU A 22 5.05 -5.12 0.60
CA LEU A 22 4.82 -6.45 0.03
C LEU A 22 5.82 -6.82 -1.05
N LEU A 23 6.41 -5.84 -1.73
CA LEU A 23 7.44 -6.02 -2.75
C LEU A 23 8.82 -6.22 -2.13
N LEU A 24 9.22 -5.37 -1.18
CA LEU A 24 10.53 -5.47 -0.54
C LEU A 24 10.63 -6.63 0.46
N GLY A 25 9.54 -6.92 1.19
CA GLY A 25 9.54 -7.93 2.24
C GLY A 25 10.01 -9.31 1.76
N PRO A 26 9.46 -9.86 0.65
CA PRO A 26 9.86 -11.15 0.10
C PRO A 26 11.16 -11.14 -0.71
N LEU A 27 11.63 -9.96 -1.15
CA LEU A 27 12.84 -9.86 -1.99
C LEU A 27 14.06 -10.39 -1.26
N PHE A 28 14.25 -9.98 0.00
CA PHE A 28 15.43 -10.36 0.78
C PHE A 28 15.49 -11.86 1.09
N PRO A 29 14.42 -12.50 1.61
CA PRO A 29 14.35 -13.96 1.76
C PRO A 29 14.63 -14.71 0.45
N THR A 30 14.16 -14.19 -0.69
CA THR A 30 14.37 -14.82 -1.99
C THR A 30 15.83 -14.78 -2.43
N VAL A 31 16.53 -13.66 -2.23
CA VAL A 31 17.97 -13.57 -2.52
C VAL A 31 18.76 -14.57 -1.67
N LEU A 32 18.41 -14.70 -0.38
CA LEU A 32 19.01 -15.72 0.47
C LEU A 32 18.66 -17.14 0.03
N ALA A 33 17.41 -17.41 -0.34
CA ALA A 33 16.99 -18.70 -0.87
C ALA A 33 17.80 -19.07 -2.11
N LEU A 34 18.06 -18.12 -3.01
CA LEU A 34 18.91 -18.33 -4.18
C LEU A 34 20.34 -18.70 -3.78
N VAL A 35 20.94 -17.99 -2.82
CA VAL A 35 22.27 -18.28 -2.29
C VAL A 35 22.31 -19.68 -1.65
N THR A 36 21.29 -20.04 -0.86
CA THR A 36 21.14 -21.36 -0.25
C THR A 36 21.02 -22.46 -1.31
N VAL A 37 20.28 -22.23 -2.38
CA VAL A 37 20.18 -23.17 -3.50
C VAL A 37 21.55 -23.37 -4.16
N VAL A 38 22.25 -22.29 -4.52
CA VAL A 38 23.55 -22.38 -5.20
C VAL A 38 24.59 -23.09 -4.34
N LEU A 39 24.72 -22.69 -3.08
CA LEU A 39 25.70 -23.26 -2.17
C LEU A 39 25.34 -24.68 -1.74
N GLY A 40 24.06 -24.94 -1.49
CA GLY A 40 23.57 -26.28 -1.14
C GLY A 40 23.75 -27.27 -2.28
N GLN A 41 23.46 -26.88 -3.52
CA GLN A 41 23.71 -27.70 -4.70
C GLN A 41 25.20 -27.97 -4.89
N PHE A 42 26.06 -26.96 -4.76
CA PHE A 42 27.50 -27.14 -4.86
C PHE A 42 28.02 -28.11 -3.79
N THR A 43 27.51 -27.99 -2.56
CA THR A 43 27.82 -28.89 -1.45
C THR A 43 27.40 -30.33 -1.74
N LEU A 44 26.16 -30.54 -2.20
CA LEU A 44 25.63 -31.86 -2.54
C LEU A 44 26.43 -32.53 -3.65
N LEU A 45 26.96 -31.75 -4.61
CA LEU A 45 27.79 -32.25 -5.70
C LEU A 45 29.24 -32.49 -5.29
N ALA A 46 29.78 -31.68 -4.37
CA ALA A 46 31.17 -31.76 -3.94
C ALA A 46 31.42 -32.86 -2.90
N ASP A 47 30.40 -33.23 -2.10
CA ASP A 47 30.56 -34.23 -1.05
C ASP A 47 30.38 -35.67 -1.60
N PRO A 48 31.45 -36.48 -1.66
CA PRO A 48 31.35 -37.85 -2.14
C PRO A 48 30.44 -38.71 -1.25
N VAL A 49 30.23 -38.35 0.03
CA VAL A 49 29.32 -39.05 0.94
C VAL A 49 27.87 -38.91 0.48
N CYS A 50 27.48 -37.75 -0.07
CA CYS A 50 26.14 -37.56 -0.63
C CYS A 50 25.96 -38.21 -2.00
N SER A 51 27.06 -38.47 -2.72
CA SER A 51 27.02 -39.11 -4.04
C SER A 51 26.95 -40.64 -4.01
N LYS A 52 27.38 -41.27 -2.90
CA LYS A 52 27.42 -42.74 -2.79
C LYS A 52 26.15 -43.28 -2.18
N THR A 53 25.28 -43.82 -3.04
CA THR A 53 24.03 -44.51 -2.69
C THR A 53 24.22 -45.90 -2.08
N ASP A 54 25.40 -46.20 -1.53
CA ASP A 54 25.73 -47.54 -1.05
C ASP A 54 25.11 -47.78 0.33
N SER A 55 23.87 -48.29 0.33
CA SER A 55 23.11 -49.18 1.24
C SER A 55 23.34 -49.21 2.77
N GLU A 56 24.34 -48.57 3.36
CA GLU A 56 24.55 -48.56 4.82
C GLU A 56 23.77 -47.41 5.46
N SER A 57 22.65 -47.79 6.07
CA SER A 57 21.51 -46.98 6.52
C SER A 57 21.78 -45.91 7.60
N SER A 58 23.02 -45.61 7.96
CA SER A 58 23.33 -44.76 9.13
C SER A 58 23.94 -43.38 8.84
N SER A 59 24.34 -43.08 7.59
CA SER A 59 25.08 -41.84 7.28
C SER A 59 24.33 -40.79 6.42
N ASN A 60 23.08 -41.05 6.01
CA ASN A 60 22.41 -40.21 5.00
C ASN A 60 21.59 -39.02 5.54
N SER A 61 21.49 -38.83 6.86
CA SER A 61 20.65 -37.79 7.47
C SER A 61 21.10 -36.36 7.10
N GLY A 62 22.40 -36.12 6.96
CA GLY A 62 22.93 -34.80 6.58
C GLY A 62 22.60 -34.40 5.14
N CYS A 63 22.78 -35.33 4.19
CA CYS A 63 22.46 -35.08 2.78
C CYS A 63 20.95 -34.91 2.58
N GLN A 64 20.13 -35.66 3.32
CA GLN A 64 18.67 -35.51 3.32
C GLN A 64 18.25 -34.14 3.87
N PHE A 65 18.85 -33.68 4.97
CA PHE A 65 18.60 -32.34 5.50
C PHE A 65 18.95 -31.25 4.48
N LEU A 66 20.16 -31.32 3.89
CA LEU A 66 20.61 -30.34 2.92
C LEU A 66 19.71 -30.33 1.67
N SER A 67 19.34 -31.51 1.17
CA SER A 67 18.38 -31.63 0.07
C SER A 67 17.01 -31.05 0.42
N ALA A 68 16.53 -31.22 1.65
CA ALA A 68 15.25 -30.66 2.09
C ALA A 68 15.33 -29.12 2.21
N ALA A 69 16.45 -28.57 2.70
CA ALA A 69 16.68 -27.13 2.77
C ALA A 69 16.75 -26.49 1.38
N VAL A 70 17.42 -27.15 0.43
CA VAL A 70 17.47 -26.70 -0.98
C VAL A 70 16.08 -26.78 -1.61
N ALA A 71 15.32 -27.85 -1.35
CA ALA A 71 13.95 -28.00 -1.86
C ALA A 71 12.99 -26.93 -1.31
N SER A 72 13.09 -26.58 -0.02
CA SER A 72 12.27 -25.52 0.57
C SER A 72 12.63 -24.14 0.00
N ALA A 73 13.92 -23.86 -0.20
CA ALA A 73 14.38 -22.63 -0.85
C ALA A 73 13.88 -22.50 -2.30
N TYR A 74 13.86 -23.60 -3.08
CA TYR A 74 13.24 -23.61 -4.41
C TYR A 74 11.74 -23.28 -4.35
N LEU A 75 11.02 -23.85 -3.38
CA LEU A 75 9.59 -23.61 -3.22
C LEU A 75 9.31 -22.12 -2.95
N GLU A 76 10.13 -21.48 -2.13
CA GLU A 76 10.05 -20.04 -1.89
C GLU A 76 10.32 -19.21 -3.15
N ILE A 77 11.38 -19.52 -3.91
CA ILE A 77 11.69 -18.84 -5.17
C ILE A 77 10.54 -18.99 -6.17
N ILE A 78 9.90 -20.15 -6.24
CA ILE A 78 8.73 -20.39 -7.11
C ILE A 78 7.56 -19.50 -6.67
N VAL A 79 7.26 -19.45 -5.37
CA VAL A 79 6.16 -18.61 -4.85
C VAL A 79 6.46 -17.13 -5.10
N PHE A 80 7.69 -16.68 -4.86
CA PHE A 80 8.13 -15.33 -5.16
C PHE A 80 7.99 -15.00 -6.65
N SER A 81 8.53 -15.85 -7.52
CA SER A 81 8.45 -15.68 -8.97
C SER A 81 7.00 -15.61 -9.44
N TRP A 82 6.10 -16.41 -8.85
CA TRP A 82 4.68 -16.39 -9.18
C TRP A 82 4.00 -15.07 -8.77
N VAL A 83 4.38 -14.48 -7.64
CA VAL A 83 3.86 -13.19 -7.18
C VAL A 83 4.26 -12.07 -8.16
N PHE A 84 5.49 -12.11 -8.66
CA PHE A 84 6.06 -11.04 -9.50
C PHE A 84 5.80 -11.21 -11.00
N MET A 85 5.75 -12.44 -11.52
CA MET A 85 5.61 -12.64 -12.96
C MET A 85 4.33 -12.04 -13.51
N GLY A 86 3.25 -11.92 -12.72
CA GLY A 86 2.04 -11.16 -13.10
C GLY A 86 1.33 -11.62 -14.38
N THR A 87 1.88 -12.60 -15.10
CA THR A 87 1.45 -12.98 -16.43
C THR A 87 0.41 -14.07 -16.33
N THR A 88 -0.71 -13.85 -17.02
CA THR A 88 -1.66 -14.93 -17.27
C THR A 88 -1.13 -15.79 -18.40
N VAL A 89 -0.75 -17.04 -18.11
CA VAL A 89 -0.38 -17.99 -19.16
C VAL A 89 -1.67 -18.57 -19.71
N THR A 90 -2.00 -18.18 -20.94
CA THR A 90 -3.14 -18.71 -21.69
C THR A 90 -2.67 -19.71 -22.72
N MET A 91 -3.24 -20.92 -22.71
CA MET A 91 -2.99 -21.94 -23.72
C MET A 91 -4.21 -22.04 -24.63
N THR A 92 -3.99 -21.89 -25.93
CA THR A 92 -5.00 -22.12 -26.97
C THR A 92 -4.88 -23.56 -27.45
N LEU A 93 -5.91 -24.38 -27.22
CA LEU A 93 -5.92 -25.74 -27.80
C LEU A 93 -6.28 -25.69 -29.29
N PRO A 94 -5.81 -26.67 -30.09
CA PRO A 94 -6.25 -26.86 -31.47
C PRO A 94 -7.77 -27.15 -31.46
N GLY A 95 -8.56 -26.13 -31.82
CA GLY A 95 -9.99 -26.07 -31.54
C GLY A 95 -10.46 -24.68 -31.07
N GLY A 96 -9.55 -23.73 -30.87
CA GLY A 96 -9.85 -22.31 -30.66
C GLY A 96 -10.26 -21.94 -29.23
N LYS A 97 -10.39 -22.92 -28.33
CA LYS A 97 -10.69 -22.66 -26.91
C LYS A 97 -9.41 -22.25 -26.18
N THR A 98 -9.42 -21.05 -25.61
CA THR A 98 -8.38 -20.53 -24.72
C THR A 98 -8.63 -20.97 -23.28
N TYR A 99 -7.68 -21.65 -22.67
CA TYR A 99 -7.68 -21.99 -21.25
C TYR A 99 -6.63 -21.16 -20.51
N LYS A 100 -7.00 -20.55 -19.39
CA LYS A 100 -6.08 -19.81 -18.52
C LYS A 100 -5.48 -20.80 -17.52
N ILE A 101 -4.24 -21.21 -17.74
CA ILE A 101 -3.59 -22.27 -16.93
C ILE A 101 -2.99 -21.67 -15.65
N LEU A 102 -2.29 -20.55 -15.78
CA LEU A 102 -1.77 -19.80 -14.65
C LEU A 102 -2.43 -18.44 -14.62
N ARG A 103 -3.10 -18.12 -13.51
CA ARG A 103 -3.53 -16.76 -13.19
C ARG A 103 -2.65 -16.25 -12.05
N PRO A 104 -2.06 -15.05 -12.16
CA PRO A 104 -1.39 -14.44 -11.01
C PRO A 104 -2.40 -14.33 -9.88
N PHE A 105 -1.90 -14.31 -8.65
CA PHE A 105 -2.76 -14.24 -7.48
C PHE A 105 -3.60 -12.97 -7.54
N SER A 106 -4.90 -13.11 -7.81
CA SER A 106 -5.82 -11.97 -7.89
C SER A 106 -6.26 -11.48 -6.51
N LYS A 107 -5.89 -12.20 -5.44
CA LYS A 107 -6.31 -11.94 -4.07
C LYS A 107 -5.10 -12.01 -3.16
N LEU A 108 -4.89 -10.93 -2.40
CA LEU A 108 -3.85 -10.84 -1.37
C LEU A 108 -3.91 -12.00 -0.35
N ARG A 109 -5.12 -12.47 -0.03
CA ARG A 109 -5.33 -13.61 0.88
C ARG A 109 -4.68 -14.89 0.37
N THR A 110 -4.70 -15.13 -0.94
CA THR A 110 -4.10 -16.34 -1.52
C THR A 110 -2.58 -16.27 -1.46
N ILE A 111 -2.00 -15.10 -1.74
CA ILE A 111 -0.56 -14.84 -1.58
C ILE A 111 -0.15 -15.13 -0.14
N PHE A 112 -0.90 -14.57 0.82
CA PHE A 112 -0.64 -14.80 2.24
C PHE A 112 -0.72 -16.29 2.62
N CYS A 113 -1.73 -17.02 2.15
CA CYS A 113 -1.83 -18.47 2.39
C CYS A 113 -0.66 -19.25 1.80
N CYS A 114 -0.18 -18.90 0.61
CA CYS A 114 0.99 -19.53 -0.01
C CYS A 114 2.25 -19.29 0.80
N TYR A 115 2.54 -18.05 1.21
CA TYR A 115 3.68 -17.75 2.06
C TYR A 115 3.57 -18.39 3.45
N ALA A 116 2.37 -18.46 4.03
CA ALA A 116 2.15 -19.17 5.29
C ALA A 116 2.45 -20.67 5.15
N PHE A 117 2.06 -21.29 4.03
CA PHE A 117 2.41 -22.68 3.74
C PHE A 117 3.93 -22.86 3.60
N VAL A 118 4.61 -22.03 2.81
CA VAL A 118 6.08 -22.04 2.69
C VAL A 118 6.72 -21.91 4.07
N PHE A 119 6.25 -20.98 4.89
CA PHE A 119 6.75 -20.75 6.23
C PHE A 119 6.63 -21.99 7.13
N VAL A 120 5.50 -22.71 7.09
CA VAL A 120 5.32 -23.96 7.86
C VAL A 120 6.26 -25.07 7.36
N VAL A 121 6.40 -25.24 6.05
CA VAL A 121 7.32 -26.23 5.46
C VAL A 121 8.76 -25.92 5.86
N SER A 122 9.15 -24.66 5.75
CA SER A 122 10.45 -24.19 6.20
C SER A 122 10.63 -24.50 7.69
N LEU A 123 9.64 -24.20 8.55
CA LEU A 123 9.74 -24.45 10.01
C LEU A 123 9.99 -25.93 10.33
N GLY A 124 9.35 -26.83 9.58
CA GLY A 124 9.60 -28.27 9.67
C GLY A 124 11.04 -28.62 9.32
N SER A 125 11.56 -28.07 8.21
CA SER A 125 12.96 -28.29 7.80
C SER A 125 13.96 -27.75 8.83
N PHE A 126 13.64 -26.60 9.47
CA PHE A 126 14.46 -26.02 10.52
C PHE A 126 14.49 -26.88 11.79
N GLY A 127 13.32 -27.35 12.24
CA GLY A 127 13.22 -28.23 13.39
C GLY A 127 14.04 -29.50 13.19
N TYR A 128 13.92 -30.12 12.01
CA TYR A 128 14.71 -31.29 11.64
C TYR A 128 16.21 -31.00 11.55
N GLY A 129 16.59 -29.87 10.97
CA GLY A 129 17.99 -29.43 10.92
C GLY A 129 18.60 -29.19 12.30
N THR A 130 17.81 -28.64 13.22
CA THR A 130 18.25 -28.35 14.59
C THR A 130 18.47 -29.63 15.39
N THR A 131 17.59 -30.62 15.27
CA THR A 131 17.79 -31.92 15.94
C THR A 131 19.00 -32.66 15.38
N PHE A 132 19.21 -32.60 14.06
CA PHE A 132 20.38 -33.16 13.40
C PHE A 132 21.69 -32.48 13.85
N LEU A 133 21.66 -31.16 14.04
CA LEU A 133 22.78 -30.37 14.53
C LEU A 133 23.28 -30.84 15.90
N ILE A 134 22.35 -31.07 16.82
CA ILE A 134 22.64 -31.56 18.17
C ILE A 134 23.30 -32.94 18.10
N ASP A 135 22.89 -33.80 17.16
CA ASP A 135 23.52 -35.11 16.94
C ASP A 135 24.92 -34.99 16.32
N LEU A 136 25.13 -34.05 15.39
CA LEU A 136 26.43 -33.83 14.74
C LEU A 136 27.49 -33.26 15.67
N GLU A 137 27.13 -32.34 16.57
CA GLU A 137 28.09 -31.75 17.52
C GLU A 137 28.70 -32.80 18.45
N SER A 138 28.01 -33.92 18.65
CA SER A 138 28.54 -35.09 19.37
C SER A 138 29.64 -35.84 18.61
N ARG A 139 29.77 -35.66 17.28
CA ARG A 139 30.72 -36.37 16.41
C ARG A 139 31.77 -35.40 15.84
N LYS A 140 32.99 -35.44 16.38
CA LYS A 140 34.14 -34.59 15.96
C LYS A 140 34.71 -34.96 14.57
N ASN A 141 33.94 -34.77 13.50
CA ASN A 141 34.41 -35.02 12.13
C ASN A 141 34.72 -33.72 11.36
N SER A 142 35.80 -33.76 10.57
CA SER A 142 36.34 -32.66 9.77
C SER A 142 35.43 -32.19 8.62
N GLY A 143 34.42 -32.98 8.23
CA GLY A 143 33.35 -32.54 7.31
C GLY A 143 32.40 -31.48 7.91
N ALA A 144 32.54 -31.17 9.20
CA ALA A 144 31.66 -30.23 9.90
C ALA A 144 31.71 -28.80 9.36
N LEU A 145 32.81 -28.34 8.73
CA LEU A 145 32.94 -26.92 8.39
C LEU A 145 31.94 -26.45 7.33
N LEU A 146 31.75 -27.26 6.28
CA LEU A 146 30.83 -26.94 5.20
C LEU A 146 29.36 -27.06 5.64
N ILE A 147 29.08 -28.07 6.46
CA ILE A 147 27.77 -28.28 7.09
C ILE A 147 27.45 -27.10 8.03
N ASN A 148 28.39 -26.70 8.89
CA ASN A 148 28.26 -25.56 9.79
C ASN A 148 28.02 -24.24 9.03
N PHE A 149 28.69 -24.04 7.89
CA PHE A 149 28.47 -22.87 7.05
C PHE A 149 27.06 -22.86 6.43
N SER A 150 26.60 -24.00 5.88
CA SER A 150 25.22 -24.12 5.37
C SER A 150 24.18 -23.87 6.46
N LEU A 151 24.44 -24.33 7.68
CA LEU A 151 23.56 -24.13 8.83
C LEU A 151 23.56 -22.68 9.31
N PHE A 152 24.71 -22.01 9.31
CA PHE A 152 24.78 -20.58 9.59
C PHE A 152 23.91 -19.78 8.62
N LEU A 153 24.01 -20.07 7.32
CA LEU A 153 23.15 -19.43 6.30
C LEU A 153 21.66 -19.72 6.55
N GLN A 154 21.32 -20.93 6.96
CA GLN A 154 19.95 -21.28 7.33
C GLN A 154 19.46 -20.47 8.54
N ILE A 155 20.28 -20.30 9.58
CA ILE A 155 19.95 -19.50 10.76
C ILE A 155 19.75 -18.02 10.37
N VAL A 156 20.64 -17.47 9.54
CA VAL A 156 20.53 -16.09 9.05
C VAL A 156 19.24 -15.90 8.26
N TYR A 157 18.90 -16.86 7.39
CA TYR A 157 17.63 -16.87 6.67
C TYR A 157 16.43 -16.81 7.62
N TRP A 158 16.41 -17.65 8.67
CA TRP A 158 15.33 -17.66 9.67
C TRP A 158 15.19 -16.36 10.44
N LEU A 159 16.32 -15.78 10.85
CA LEU A 159 16.36 -14.48 11.51
C LEU A 159 15.67 -13.41 10.65
N MET A 160 15.95 -13.40 9.34
CA MET A 160 15.36 -12.43 8.42
C MET A 160 13.87 -12.69 8.17
N VAL A 161 13.44 -13.95 8.09
CA VAL A 161 12.01 -14.31 8.02
C VAL A 161 11.27 -13.83 9.28
N ILE A 162 11.86 -14.01 10.46
CA ILE A 162 11.27 -13.55 11.73
C ILE A 162 11.20 -12.02 11.77
N LEU A 163 12.30 -11.33 11.46
CA LEU A 163 12.36 -9.87 11.44
C LEU A 163 11.37 -9.26 10.44
N GLY A 164 11.25 -9.86 9.25
CA GLY A 164 10.27 -9.47 8.24
C GLY A 164 8.83 -9.67 8.73
N SER A 165 8.56 -10.82 9.36
CA SER A 165 7.23 -11.13 9.92
C SER A 165 6.86 -10.18 11.06
N VAL A 166 7.78 -9.88 11.97
CA VAL A 166 7.57 -8.91 13.07
C VAL A 166 7.33 -7.51 12.50
N SER A 167 8.10 -7.09 11.50
CA SER A 167 7.91 -5.81 10.82
C SER A 167 6.51 -5.70 10.20
N LEU A 168 6.04 -6.75 9.51
CA LEU A 168 4.69 -6.78 8.94
C LEU A 168 3.60 -6.73 10.02
N ILE A 169 3.79 -7.43 11.14
CA ILE A 169 2.86 -7.38 12.28
C ILE A 169 2.84 -5.96 12.89
N MET A 170 4.00 -5.32 13.05
CA MET A 170 4.11 -3.95 13.54
C MET A 170 3.40 -2.96 12.62
N ILE A 171 3.55 -3.07 11.30
CA ILE A 171 2.82 -2.23 10.32
C ILE A 171 1.30 -2.45 10.46
N LYS A 172 0.86 -3.69 10.59
CA LYS A 172 -0.58 -4.04 10.76
C LYS A 172 -1.16 -3.59 12.11
N LEU A 173 -0.36 -3.58 13.17
CA LEU A 173 -0.79 -3.11 14.49
C LEU A 173 -0.71 -1.58 14.62
N GLY A 174 0.29 -0.96 14.00
CA GLY A 174 0.46 0.50 13.95
C GLY A 174 -0.70 1.19 13.24
N THR A 175 -1.11 0.66 12.08
CA THR A 175 -2.29 1.14 11.34
C THR A 175 -3.59 1.04 12.16
N LYS A 176 -3.73 0.02 13.03
CA LYS A 176 -4.88 -0.09 13.93
C LYS A 176 -4.89 0.95 15.07
N LYS A 177 -3.73 1.41 15.53
CA LYS A 177 -3.64 2.43 16.58
C LYS A 177 -4.01 3.81 16.06
N VAL A 178 -3.62 4.15 14.83
CA VAL A 178 -4.00 5.43 14.20
C VAL A 178 -5.50 5.47 13.88
N SER A 179 -6.08 4.37 13.40
CA SER A 179 -7.50 4.32 13.01
C SER A 179 -8.50 4.45 14.17
N LYS A 180 -8.18 3.93 15.38
CA LYS A 180 -9.11 4.03 16.53
C LYS A 180 -9.01 5.36 17.27
N GLY A 181 -7.85 6.02 17.28
CA GLY A 181 -7.73 7.39 17.80
C GLY A 181 -8.35 8.43 16.86
N SER A 182 -8.24 8.21 15.54
CA SER A 182 -8.84 9.05 14.51
C SER A 182 -10.37 8.91 14.47
N LYS A 183 -10.96 7.71 14.59
CA LYS A 183 -12.43 7.58 14.54
C LYS A 183 -13.18 8.29 15.67
N TYR A 184 -12.65 8.28 16.90
CA TYR A 184 -13.29 9.01 18.01
C TYR A 184 -13.03 10.53 17.96
N LYS A 185 -11.96 10.99 17.30
CA LYS A 185 -11.76 12.41 16.99
C LYS A 185 -12.66 12.85 15.84
N ALA A 186 -12.69 12.10 14.74
CA ALA A 186 -13.54 12.30 13.56
C ALA A 186 -15.03 12.35 13.92
N GLU A 187 -15.52 11.46 14.78
CA GLU A 187 -16.93 11.45 15.16
C GLU A 187 -17.31 12.58 16.14
N ARG A 188 -16.34 13.15 16.87
CA ARG A 188 -16.52 14.41 17.63
C ARG A 188 -16.37 15.66 16.76
N THR A 189 -15.50 15.66 15.75
CA THR A 189 -15.40 16.76 14.78
C THR A 189 -16.62 16.81 13.88
N ILE A 190 -17.12 15.69 13.34
CA ILE A 190 -18.34 15.63 12.50
C ILE A 190 -19.59 16.18 13.21
N LYS A 191 -19.69 15.98 14.54
CA LYS A 191 -20.81 16.54 15.33
C LYS A 191 -20.64 18.04 15.61
N LYS A 192 -19.42 18.57 15.54
CA LYS A 192 -19.08 20.00 15.64
C LYS A 192 -19.12 20.70 14.27
N GLU A 193 -18.86 19.94 13.20
CA GLU A 193 -18.83 20.33 11.78
C GLU A 193 -20.20 20.77 11.27
N LYS A 194 -21.29 20.15 11.77
CA LYS A 194 -22.67 20.55 11.43
C LYS A 194 -23.08 21.94 11.90
N ASN A 195 -22.30 22.59 12.76
CA ASN A 195 -22.59 23.93 13.31
C ASN A 195 -21.53 24.98 12.96
N LEU A 196 -20.51 24.63 12.17
CA LEU A 196 -19.50 25.60 11.73
C LEU A 196 -20.02 26.29 10.46
N GLU A 197 -20.18 27.61 10.54
CA GLU A 197 -20.54 28.43 9.39
C GLU A 197 -19.44 28.31 8.34
N HIS A 198 -19.81 27.87 7.13
CA HIS A 198 -18.88 27.78 6.00
C HIS A 198 -18.24 29.15 5.76
N GLY A 199 -16.91 29.18 5.67
CA GLY A 199 -16.15 30.42 5.51
C GLY A 199 -15.75 31.12 6.83
N SER A 200 -16.05 30.55 8.00
CA SER A 200 -15.49 31.01 9.28
C SER A 200 -14.04 30.55 9.48
N GLU A 201 -13.25 31.30 10.25
CA GLU A 201 -11.85 30.95 10.55
C GLU A 201 -11.72 29.54 11.15
N ALA A 202 -12.65 29.18 12.03
CA ALA A 202 -12.65 27.87 12.68
C ALA A 202 -12.94 26.74 11.69
N TRP A 203 -13.80 26.97 10.70
CA TRP A 203 -14.04 26.01 9.62
C TRP A 203 -12.80 25.87 8.74
N PHE A 204 -12.20 27.01 8.35
CA PHE A 204 -11.03 27.06 7.49
C PHE A 204 -9.83 26.37 8.12
N LYS A 205 -9.56 26.66 9.40
CA LYS A 205 -8.50 26.03 10.17
C LYS A 205 -8.71 24.52 10.26
N HIS A 206 -9.94 24.09 10.47
CA HIS A 206 -10.25 22.67 10.54
C HIS A 206 -10.02 21.96 9.21
N TRP A 207 -10.46 22.58 8.11
CA TRP A 207 -10.22 22.06 6.76
C TRP A 207 -8.72 21.98 6.45
N PHE A 208 -7.97 23.05 6.77
CA PHE A 208 -6.52 23.11 6.55
C PHE A 208 -5.79 22.00 7.31
N GLU A 209 -6.12 21.79 8.59
CA GLU A 209 -5.53 20.72 9.41
C GLU A 209 -5.80 19.31 8.84
N ILE A 210 -6.92 19.10 8.14
CA ILE A 210 -7.25 17.82 7.52
C ILE A 210 -6.39 17.61 6.27
N GLU A 211 -6.30 18.63 5.41
CA GLU A 211 -5.64 18.52 4.10
C GLU A 211 -4.10 18.60 4.21
N SER A 212 -3.58 19.21 5.29
CA SER A 212 -2.15 19.24 5.64
C SER A 212 -1.66 18.01 6.40
N ASP A 213 -2.51 16.98 6.61
CA ASP A 213 -2.21 15.83 7.47
C ASP A 213 -1.79 16.24 8.91
N GLY A 214 -2.25 17.40 9.38
CA GLY A 214 -1.92 17.97 10.68
C GLY A 214 -0.60 18.74 10.75
N MET A 215 -0.01 19.09 9.60
CA MET A 215 1.13 20.01 9.51
C MET A 215 0.67 21.49 9.50
N ASP A 216 1.57 22.40 9.87
CA ASP A 216 1.29 23.85 9.89
C ASP A 216 1.33 24.49 8.48
N THR A 217 1.80 23.73 7.49
CA THR A 217 1.89 24.10 6.07
C THR A 217 1.17 23.07 5.19
N MET A 218 0.72 23.49 4.01
CA MET A 218 0.13 22.61 2.99
C MET A 218 0.85 22.78 1.65
N GLU A 219 0.83 21.75 0.82
CA GLU A 219 1.36 21.81 -0.54
C GLU A 219 0.50 22.74 -1.42
N SER A 220 1.15 23.51 -2.30
CA SER A 220 0.51 24.51 -3.16
C SER A 220 -0.53 23.93 -4.13
N ASP A 221 -0.37 22.69 -4.59
CA ASP A 221 -1.31 22.00 -5.47
C ASP A 221 -2.67 21.70 -4.79
N LYS A 222 -2.69 21.66 -3.45
CA LYS A 222 -3.93 21.48 -2.67
C LYS A 222 -4.76 22.76 -2.55
N LEU A 223 -4.21 23.92 -2.93
CA LEU A 223 -4.90 25.21 -2.88
C LEU A 223 -6.09 25.30 -3.85
N GLU A 224 -6.04 24.62 -5.00
CA GLU A 224 -7.17 24.57 -5.95
C GLU A 224 -8.38 23.87 -5.32
N LYS A 225 -8.14 22.74 -4.64
CA LYS A 225 -9.18 22.00 -3.91
C LYS A 225 -9.78 22.85 -2.80
N PHE A 226 -8.94 23.65 -2.13
CA PHE A 226 -9.38 24.59 -1.11
C PHE A 226 -10.42 25.57 -1.68
N PHE A 227 -10.09 26.27 -2.77
CA PHE A 227 -10.99 27.25 -3.39
C PHE A 227 -12.29 26.64 -3.90
N THR A 228 -12.21 25.44 -4.47
CA THR A 228 -13.40 24.66 -4.86
C THR A 228 -14.29 24.37 -3.65
N CYS A 229 -13.72 24.10 -2.48
CA CYS A 229 -14.48 23.79 -1.26
C CYS A 229 -15.17 25.02 -0.64
N VAL A 230 -14.62 26.22 -0.82
CA VAL A 230 -15.24 27.49 -0.38
C VAL A 230 -16.14 28.13 -1.43
N ASP A 231 -16.42 27.42 -2.53
CA ASP A 231 -17.24 27.91 -3.65
C ASP A 231 -16.67 29.21 -4.26
N MET A 232 -15.33 29.29 -4.34
CA MET A 232 -14.61 30.36 -5.02
C MET A 232 -14.13 29.86 -6.38
N ASP A 233 -14.68 30.44 -7.44
CA ASP A 233 -14.23 30.19 -8.81
C ASP A 233 -13.01 31.08 -9.11
N VAL A 234 -11.81 30.49 -8.97
CA VAL A 234 -10.54 31.18 -9.22
C VAL A 234 -9.97 30.68 -10.56
N PRO A 235 -9.80 31.57 -11.56
CA PRO A 235 -9.17 31.20 -12.83
C PRO A 235 -7.74 30.67 -12.63
N GLY A 236 -7.30 29.71 -13.46
CA GLY A 236 -5.97 29.11 -13.35
C GLY A 236 -4.82 30.13 -13.36
N ASP A 237 -4.87 31.15 -14.23
CA ASP A 237 -3.84 32.19 -14.27
C ASP A 237 -3.80 33.04 -12.98
N ASP A 238 -4.94 33.21 -12.30
CA ASP A 238 -5.02 33.89 -11.02
C ASP A 238 -4.54 32.98 -9.87
N LEU A 239 -4.78 31.67 -9.97
CA LEU A 239 -4.34 30.68 -8.99
C LEU A 239 -2.81 30.66 -8.85
N ASP A 240 -2.09 30.63 -9.98
CA ASP A 240 -0.62 30.65 -9.99
C ASP A 240 -0.08 31.92 -9.31
N ASN A 241 -0.69 33.09 -9.62
CA ASN A 241 -0.31 34.35 -8.98
C ASN A 241 -0.59 34.35 -7.46
N ILE A 242 -1.64 33.67 -7.01
CA ILE A 242 -1.96 33.55 -5.57
C ILE A 242 -0.94 32.62 -4.89
N VAL A 243 -0.57 31.52 -5.53
CA VAL A 243 0.47 30.61 -5.02
C VAL A 243 1.79 31.36 -4.86
N ASP A 244 2.22 32.11 -5.87
CA ASP A 244 3.46 32.91 -5.81
C ASP A 244 3.44 33.97 -4.71
N GLN A 245 2.26 34.53 -4.39
CA GLN A 245 2.10 35.50 -3.30
C GLN A 245 2.13 34.86 -1.92
N LEU A 246 1.62 33.62 -1.81
CA LEU A 246 1.48 32.90 -0.55
C LEU A 246 2.74 32.11 -0.18
N ASP A 247 3.49 31.64 -1.17
CA ASP A 247 4.77 30.96 -1.03
C ASP A 247 5.94 31.94 -1.22
N ILE A 248 6.05 32.90 -0.30
CA ILE A 248 7.10 33.95 -0.32
C ILE A 248 8.51 33.33 -0.29
N GLU A 249 8.64 32.14 0.29
CA GLU A 249 9.92 31.44 0.44
C GLU A 249 10.27 30.55 -0.78
N GLY A 250 9.35 30.35 -1.72
CA GLY A 250 9.54 29.50 -2.89
C GLY A 250 9.75 28.02 -2.55
N THR A 251 9.18 27.58 -1.44
CA THR A 251 9.34 26.21 -0.89
C THR A 251 8.36 25.22 -1.49
N GLY A 252 7.30 25.70 -2.13
CA GLY A 252 6.13 24.92 -2.54
C GLY A 252 5.13 24.70 -1.40
N GLU A 253 5.41 25.21 -0.20
CA GLU A 253 4.60 25.06 1.00
C GLU A 253 3.94 26.38 1.40
N ILE A 254 2.65 26.32 1.73
CA ILE A 254 1.85 27.50 2.10
C ILE A 254 1.33 27.34 3.53
N GLY A 255 1.58 28.33 4.38
CA GLY A 255 1.12 28.32 5.77
C GLY A 255 -0.32 28.84 5.95
N PHE A 256 -1.05 28.28 6.93
CA PHE A 256 -2.45 28.65 7.22
C PHE A 256 -2.68 30.17 7.37
N SER A 257 -1.79 30.86 8.10
CA SER A 257 -1.94 32.30 8.35
C SER A 257 -1.88 33.13 7.06
N GLY A 258 -1.09 32.70 6.07
CA GLY A 258 -1.00 33.35 4.78
C GLY A 258 -2.30 33.21 4.00
N VAL A 259 -2.79 31.97 3.85
CA VAL A 259 -4.03 31.69 3.12
C VAL A 259 -5.24 32.40 3.75
N TRP A 260 -5.35 32.34 5.08
CA TRP A 260 -6.46 32.98 5.80
C TRP A 260 -6.45 34.52 5.65
N SER A 261 -5.27 35.13 5.79
CA SER A 261 -5.11 36.58 5.62
C SER A 261 -5.46 37.02 4.19
N TRP A 262 -5.01 36.27 3.19
CA TRP A 262 -5.35 36.53 1.79
C TRP A 262 -6.85 36.35 1.52
N TYR A 263 -7.46 35.28 2.06
CA TYR A 263 -8.88 35.00 1.89
C TYR A 263 -9.77 36.13 2.45
N GLU A 264 -9.47 36.62 3.66
CA GLU A 264 -10.21 37.74 4.28
C GLU A 264 -10.04 39.07 3.55
N SER A 265 -8.83 39.37 3.06
CA SER A 265 -8.51 40.68 2.47
C SER A 265 -8.87 40.79 0.98
N GLU A 266 -8.52 39.78 0.20
CA GLU A 266 -8.61 39.81 -1.26
C GLU A 266 -9.57 38.76 -1.79
N GLY A 267 -9.50 37.53 -1.28
CA GLY A 267 -10.29 36.39 -1.76
C GLY A 267 -11.79 36.67 -1.75
N LYS A 268 -12.34 37.02 -0.59
CA LYS A 268 -13.77 37.36 -0.44
C LYS A 268 -14.21 38.55 -1.28
N ARG A 269 -13.34 39.51 -1.55
CA ARG A 269 -13.69 40.72 -2.30
C ARG A 269 -13.67 40.48 -3.81
N LYS A 270 -12.68 39.73 -4.31
CA LYS A 270 -12.45 39.51 -5.75
C LYS A 270 -13.26 38.32 -6.27
N TYR A 271 -13.40 37.25 -5.48
CA TYR A 271 -14.06 36.00 -5.88
C TYR A 271 -15.15 35.55 -4.91
N GLY A 272 -15.55 36.43 -3.98
CA GLY A 272 -16.58 36.09 -3.00
C GLY A 272 -17.88 35.64 -3.66
N VAL A 273 -18.49 34.63 -3.03
CA VAL A 273 -19.72 33.94 -3.42
C VAL A 273 -20.66 34.87 -4.17
N VAL A 274 -20.92 34.53 -5.43
CA VAL A 274 -22.10 34.99 -6.19
C VAL A 274 -23.33 34.50 -5.42
N LYS A 275 -23.69 35.18 -4.33
CA LYS A 275 -25.01 35.05 -3.75
C LYS A 275 -25.93 35.39 -4.90
N ASN A 276 -26.79 34.45 -5.29
CA ASN A 276 -27.90 34.68 -6.20
C ASN A 276 -28.74 35.88 -5.72
N VAL A 277 -28.31 37.07 -6.08
CA VAL A 277 -29.08 38.29 -6.01
C VAL A 277 -30.02 38.21 -7.20
N GLU A 278 -31.31 38.13 -6.88
CA GLU A 278 -32.47 38.37 -7.75
C GLU A 278 -32.92 37.23 -8.67
N LYS A 279 -33.84 36.41 -8.14
CA LYS A 279 -35.09 36.10 -8.83
C LYS A 279 -36.26 35.91 -7.84
N ASN A 280 -36.54 36.96 -7.08
CA ASN A 280 -37.85 37.19 -6.46
C ASN A 280 -38.36 38.56 -6.94
N GLY A 281 -38.59 38.68 -8.25
CA GLY A 281 -39.71 39.48 -8.74
C GLY A 281 -40.89 38.51 -8.80
N GLY A 282 -42.07 38.78 -8.28
CA GLY A 282 -42.68 40.04 -7.91
C GLY A 282 -44.15 39.82 -8.22
N ASP A 283 -44.86 39.17 -7.29
CA ASP A 283 -46.31 39.05 -7.38
C ASP A 283 -46.88 40.02 -6.36
N GLU A 284 -47.01 41.27 -6.81
CA GLU A 284 -47.89 42.24 -6.17
C GLU A 284 -49.33 41.74 -6.26
N GLU A 285 -49.97 41.70 -5.11
CA GLU A 285 -51.40 41.51 -4.90
C GLU A 285 -52.17 42.64 -5.62
N ASP A 286 -53.13 42.29 -6.49
CA ASP A 286 -54.22 43.18 -6.88
C ASP A 286 -55.54 42.60 -6.37
N ASP A 287 -55.97 43.15 -5.23
CA ASP A 287 -57.28 42.98 -4.62
C ASP A 287 -58.35 43.72 -5.44
N GLY A 288 -59.07 42.97 -6.27
CA GLY A 288 -60.14 43.47 -7.14
C GLY A 288 -61.52 42.90 -6.82
N ASN A 289 -62.08 43.31 -5.69
CA ASN A 289 -63.48 43.17 -5.24
C ASN A 289 -64.54 43.46 -6.33
N ASN A 290 -65.52 42.57 -6.57
CA ASN A 290 -66.98 42.86 -6.50
C ASN A 290 -67.94 41.77 -7.04
N SER A 291 -68.89 41.42 -6.17
CA SER A 291 -70.36 41.32 -6.38
C SER A 291 -71.01 40.30 -7.35
N LYS A 292 -71.92 39.52 -6.73
CA LYS A 292 -73.30 39.18 -7.16
C LYS A 292 -73.51 38.35 -8.44
N GLU A 293 -74.14 37.19 -8.30
CA GLU A 293 -75.56 37.03 -8.69
C GLU A 293 -76.12 35.69 -8.19
N ASP A 294 -77.14 35.78 -7.33
CA ASP A 294 -78.20 34.80 -7.16
C ASP A 294 -78.99 34.69 -8.46
N VAL A 295 -79.12 33.50 -9.07
CA VAL A 295 -80.32 33.10 -9.83
C VAL A 295 -80.52 31.58 -9.75
N MET A 296 -81.61 31.22 -9.08
CA MET A 296 -82.51 30.03 -9.19
C MET A 296 -81.92 28.63 -9.43
#